data_AF-A0A2K3K7L0-F1
#
_entry.id   AF-A0A2K3K7L0-F1
#
_cell.length_a   1.000
_cell.length_b   1.000
_cell.length_c   1.000
_cell.angle_alpha   90.00
_cell.angle_beta   90.00
_cell.angle_gamma   90.00
#
_symmetry.space_group_name_H-M   'P 1'
#
loop_
_entity.id
_entity.type
_entity.pdbx_description
1 polymer ?
#
loop_
_entity_poly.entity_id
_entity_poly.type
_entity_poly.pdbx_seq_one_letter_code
_entity_poly.pdbx_strand_id
1 'polypeptide(L)'
;AEADGSNEYNNFQPGSLNTTNQIIQDLNDIDVVFHIGDLCYANGYLSQWDQFTAQIEPIASKVPYMTASGNHERDWPGSGSFYGTLDSGGESGVLAQTMFYVPAENREKF
;
A
#
# COMPACT_ATOMS: atom_id res chain seq x y z
N ALA A 1 6.06 6.85 6.25
CA ALA A 1 7.15 7.25 7.17
C ALA A 1 8.23 7.90 6.34
N GLU A 2 8.50 9.18 6.56
CA GLU A 2 9.45 9.93 5.75
C GLU A 2 10.91 9.64 6.15
N ALA A 3 11.78 9.44 5.15
CA ALA A 3 13.19 9.11 5.36
C ALA A 3 13.97 10.23 6.06
N ASP A 4 13.51 11.48 5.96
CA ASP A 4 14.09 12.64 6.62
C ASP A 4 13.59 12.86 8.05
N GLY A 5 12.67 12.01 8.53
CA GLY A 5 12.07 12.11 9.86
C GLY A 5 11.01 13.19 10.00
N SER A 6 10.53 13.78 8.90
CA SER A 6 9.37 14.67 8.93
C SER A 6 8.11 13.94 9.41
N ASN A 7 7.15 14.71 9.93
CA ASN A 7 5.86 14.18 10.34
C ASN A 7 4.83 14.34 9.21
N GLU A 8 3.86 13.46 9.17
CA GLU A 8 2.83 13.39 8.14
C GLU A 8 1.50 12.90 8.72
N TYR A 9 0.44 12.93 7.93
CA TYR A 9 -0.81 12.28 8.33
C TYR A 9 -0.60 10.77 8.45
N ASN A 10 -1.33 10.13 9.36
CA ASN A 10 -1.26 8.67 9.57
C ASN A 10 0.18 8.14 9.80
N ASN A 11 1.08 8.93 10.39
CA ASN A 11 2.47 8.53 10.65
C ASN A 11 2.61 7.56 11.85
N PHE A 12 2.11 6.34 11.70
CA PHE A 12 2.12 5.30 12.73
C PHE A 12 2.75 3.97 12.27
N GLN A 13 3.50 3.98 11.16
CA GLN A 13 4.24 2.82 10.63
C GLN A 13 5.75 2.95 10.87
N PRO A 14 6.26 2.98 12.12
CA PRO A 14 7.69 3.23 12.40
C PRO A 14 8.62 2.13 11.84
N GLY A 15 8.11 0.93 11.57
CA GLY A 15 8.86 -0.17 10.95
C GLY A 15 8.98 -0.10 9.43
N SER A 16 8.31 0.84 8.76
CA SER A 16 8.19 0.91 7.29
C SER A 16 9.54 1.02 6.59
N LEU A 17 10.39 1.95 7.03
CA LEU A 17 11.71 2.17 6.45
C LEU A 17 12.66 0.99 6.69
N ASN A 18 12.65 0.40 7.89
CA ASN A 18 13.48 -0.77 8.20
C ASN A 18 13.11 -1.97 7.32
N THR A 19 11.82 -2.24 7.16
CA THR A 19 11.32 -3.34 6.33
C THR A 19 11.73 -3.14 4.87
N THR A 20 11.52 -1.93 4.35
CA THR A 20 11.92 -1.57 2.97
C THR A 20 13.43 -1.74 2.78
N ASN A 21 14.24 -1.26 3.72
CA ASN A 21 15.69 -1.35 3.65
C ASN A 21 16.20 -2.80 3.66
N GLN A 22 15.61 -3.68 4.48
CA GLN A 22 16.00 -5.09 4.51
C GLN A 22 15.68 -5.80 3.19
N ILE A 23 14.51 -5.55 2.60
CA ILE A 23 14.15 -6.12 1.30
C ILE A 23 15.10 -5.62 0.21
N ILE A 24 15.46 -4.32 0.22
CA ILE A 24 16.42 -3.75 -0.74
C ILE A 24 17.80 -4.39 -0.60
N GLN A 25 18.27 -4.62 0.64
CA GLN A 25 19.58 -5.23 0.90
C GLN A 25 19.66 -6.68 0.38
N ASP A 26 18.57 -7.44 0.51
CA ASP A 26 18.50 -8.86 0.14
C ASP A 26 17.92 -9.07 -1.28
N LEU A 27 17.72 -7.99 -2.05
CA LEU A 27 16.93 -8.03 -3.28
C LEU A 27 17.52 -8.93 -4.38
N ASN A 28 18.83 -9.22 -4.33
CA ASN A 28 19.45 -10.16 -5.27
C ASN A 28 19.06 -11.62 -5.00
N ASP A 29 18.54 -11.91 -3.81
CA ASP A 29 18.12 -13.23 -3.34
C ASP A 29 16.59 -13.31 -3.15
N ILE A 30 15.84 -12.28 -3.59
CA ILE A 30 14.38 -12.21 -3.55
C ILE A 30 13.84 -12.12 -4.98
N ASP A 31 13.07 -13.11 -5.41
CA ASP A 31 12.51 -13.17 -6.76
C ASP A 31 11.17 -12.42 -6.93
N VAL A 32 10.40 -12.28 -5.84
CA VAL A 32 9.05 -11.72 -5.83
C VAL A 32 8.67 -11.24 -4.43
N VAL A 33 7.86 -10.18 -4.35
CA VAL A 33 7.31 -9.66 -3.09
C VAL A 33 5.79 -9.71 -3.12
N PHE A 34 5.19 -10.11 -1.99
CA PHE A 34 3.74 -10.02 -1.74
C PHE A 34 3.48 -9.11 -0.54
N HIS A 35 2.81 -7.98 -0.77
CA HIS A 35 2.32 -7.07 0.28
C HIS A 35 0.82 -7.28 0.45
N ILE A 36 0.46 -8.00 1.51
CA ILE A 36 -0.87 -8.60 1.71
C ILE A 36 -1.89 -7.66 2.38
N GLY A 37 -2.09 -6.47 1.79
CA GLY A 37 -3.02 -5.45 2.28
C GLY A 37 -2.37 -4.41 3.18
N ASP A 38 -3.10 -3.33 3.46
CA ASP A 38 -2.68 -2.20 4.29
C ASP A 38 -1.38 -1.56 3.78
N LEU A 39 -1.43 -1.05 2.56
CA LEU A 39 -0.26 -0.71 1.76
C LEU A 39 0.48 0.52 2.28
N CYS A 40 -0.21 1.65 2.35
CA CYS A 40 0.42 2.93 2.69
C CYS A 40 -0.27 3.70 3.82
N TYR A 41 -1.46 3.25 4.26
CA TYR A 41 -2.27 3.95 5.26
C TYR A 41 -2.56 5.42 4.90
N ALA A 42 -2.62 5.75 3.60
CA ALA A 42 -3.00 7.09 3.15
C ALA A 42 -4.35 7.52 3.72
N ASN A 43 -5.31 6.59 3.79
CA ASN A 43 -6.63 6.75 4.40
C ASN A 43 -7.26 8.11 4.06
N GLY A 44 -7.27 8.47 2.78
CA GLY A 44 -7.82 9.72 2.25
C GLY A 44 -6.81 10.86 2.04
N TYR A 45 -5.58 10.78 2.57
CA TYR A 45 -4.50 11.72 2.29
C TYR A 45 -3.70 11.29 1.06
N LEU A 46 -4.33 11.47 -0.11
CA LEU A 46 -3.95 10.80 -1.35
C LEU A 46 -2.50 11.00 -1.82
N SER A 47 -1.82 12.08 -1.42
CA SER A 47 -0.41 12.31 -1.75
C SER A 47 0.52 11.19 -1.26
N GLN A 48 0.13 10.47 -0.22
CA GLN A 48 0.93 9.39 0.35
C GLN A 48 0.99 8.15 -0.56
N TRP A 49 0.09 8.02 -1.55
CA TRP A 49 0.21 6.97 -2.56
C TRP A 49 1.44 7.19 -3.46
N ASP A 50 1.69 8.42 -3.89
CA ASP A 50 2.90 8.75 -4.66
C ASP A 50 4.16 8.52 -3.81
N GLN A 51 4.14 8.96 -2.55
CA GLN A 51 5.22 8.70 -1.59
C GLN A 51 5.49 7.20 -1.41
N PHE A 52 4.45 6.39 -1.27
CA PHE A 52 4.60 4.94 -1.12
C PHE A 52 5.19 4.29 -2.37
N THR A 53 4.71 4.68 -3.57
CA THR A 53 5.29 4.15 -4.83
C THR A 53 6.75 4.54 -5.00
N ALA A 54 7.14 5.75 -4.59
CA ALA A 54 8.54 6.16 -4.56
C ALA A 54 9.36 5.37 -3.52
N GLN A 55 8.80 5.11 -2.33
CA GLN A 55 9.48 4.36 -1.28
C GLN A 55 9.81 2.93 -1.72
N ILE A 56 8.89 2.24 -2.40
CA ILE A 56 9.09 0.85 -2.85
C ILE A 56 9.71 0.73 -4.24
N GLU A 57 9.91 1.84 -4.97
CA GLU A 57 10.48 1.84 -6.33
C GLU A 57 11.76 0.98 -6.45
N PRO A 58 12.73 1.03 -5.51
CA PRO A 58 13.96 0.23 -5.62
C PRO A 58 13.73 -1.28 -5.63
N ILE A 59 12.57 -1.74 -5.14
CA ILE A 59 12.11 -3.13 -5.09
C ILE A 59 11.21 -3.41 -6.31
N ALA A 60 10.10 -2.66 -6.42
CA ALA A 60 9.01 -2.93 -7.36
C ALA A 60 9.38 -2.68 -8.84
N SER A 61 10.44 -1.90 -9.10
CA SER A 61 10.98 -1.72 -10.46
C SER A 61 11.85 -2.89 -10.94
N LYS A 62 12.22 -3.83 -10.06
CA LYS A 62 13.15 -4.94 -10.37
C LYS A 62 12.49 -6.32 -10.26
N VAL A 63 11.60 -6.50 -9.29
CA VAL A 63 10.87 -7.75 -9.08
C VAL A 63 9.37 -7.47 -8.98
N PRO A 64 8.49 -8.42 -9.33
CA PRO A 64 7.06 -8.23 -9.17
C PRO A 64 6.71 -7.93 -7.71
N TYR A 65 5.97 -6.84 -7.50
CA TYR A 65 5.44 -6.41 -6.21
C TYR A 65 3.92 -6.61 -6.21
N MET A 66 3.48 -7.78 -5.76
CA MET A 66 2.08 -8.17 -5.77
C MET A 66 1.38 -7.65 -4.54
N THR A 67 0.19 -7.06 -4.71
CA THR A 67 -0.61 -6.51 -3.60
C THR A 67 -1.89 -7.30 -3.40
N ALA A 68 -2.41 -7.26 -2.17
CA ALA A 68 -3.81 -7.59 -1.85
C ALA A 68 -4.49 -6.35 -1.27
N SER A 69 -5.83 -6.31 -1.23
CA SER A 69 -6.58 -5.22 -0.60
C SER A 69 -6.80 -5.48 0.90
N GLY A 70 -6.40 -4.53 1.75
CA GLY A 70 -6.73 -4.50 3.18
C GLY A 70 -7.95 -3.62 3.51
N ASN A 71 -8.24 -3.45 4.80
CA ASN A 71 -9.31 -2.57 5.26
C ASN A 71 -8.98 -1.09 5.02
N HIS A 72 -7.70 -0.70 5.16
CA HIS A 72 -7.25 0.66 4.89
C HIS A 72 -7.26 1.04 3.40
N GLU A 73 -7.39 0.06 2.50
CA GLU A 73 -7.67 0.34 1.10
C GLU A 73 -9.17 0.42 0.83
N ARG A 74 -9.98 -0.46 1.43
CA ARG A 74 -11.34 -0.74 0.93
C ARG A 74 -12.50 -0.30 1.82
N ASP A 75 -12.36 -0.33 3.15
CA ASP A 75 -13.53 -0.28 4.03
C ASP A 75 -14.11 1.13 4.15
N TRP A 76 -15.38 1.26 3.74
CA TRP A 76 -16.18 2.47 3.87
C TRP A 76 -17.68 2.15 3.98
N PRO A 77 -18.46 2.79 4.88
CA PRO A 77 -19.87 2.47 5.05
C PRO A 77 -20.68 2.72 3.76
N GLY A 78 -21.55 1.78 3.40
CA GLY A 78 -22.42 1.90 2.21
C GLY A 78 -21.71 1.71 0.87
N SER A 79 -20.43 1.30 0.87
CA SER A 79 -19.64 1.10 -0.36
C SER A 79 -19.69 -0.33 -0.92
N GLY A 80 -20.35 -1.27 -0.22
CA GLY A 80 -20.37 -2.69 -0.57
C GLY A 80 -19.19 -3.51 -0.03
N SER A 81 -18.31 -2.93 0.78
CA SER A 81 -17.34 -3.69 1.58
C SER A 81 -18.06 -4.58 2.61
N PHE A 82 -17.48 -5.74 2.92
CA PHE A 82 -18.03 -6.63 3.95
C PHE A 82 -17.93 -6.00 5.34
N TYR A 83 -16.81 -5.33 5.60
CA TYR A 83 -16.60 -4.52 6.80
C TYR A 83 -16.98 -3.07 6.50
N GLY A 84 -17.87 -2.51 7.30
CA GLY A 84 -18.37 -1.13 7.16
C GLY A 84 -17.62 -0.13 8.04
N THR A 85 -16.30 -0.31 8.24
CA THR A 85 -15.48 0.64 9.00
C THR A 85 -15.18 1.89 8.18
N LEU A 86 -14.49 2.86 8.76
CA LEU A 86 -14.06 4.10 8.11
C LEU A 86 -12.58 4.05 7.71
N ASP A 87 -11.96 2.87 7.72
CA ASP A 87 -10.51 2.71 7.75
C ASP A 87 -9.84 3.21 6.47
N SER A 88 -10.54 3.12 5.34
CA SER A 88 -10.01 3.65 4.07
C SER A 88 -10.00 5.18 3.99
N GLY A 89 -10.57 5.88 4.96
CA GLY A 89 -10.71 7.34 4.95
C GLY A 89 -11.40 7.90 3.70
N GLY A 90 -12.32 7.12 3.11
CA GLY A 90 -13.10 7.50 1.94
C GLY A 90 -12.58 6.94 0.61
N GLU A 91 -11.38 6.34 0.58
CA GLU A 91 -10.79 5.81 -0.66
C GLU A 91 -11.60 4.69 -1.32
N SER A 92 -12.30 3.86 -0.54
CA SER A 92 -13.20 2.81 -1.03
C SER A 92 -12.60 1.88 -2.11
N GLY A 93 -11.28 1.63 -2.05
CA GLY A 93 -10.53 0.76 -2.94
C GLY A 93 -9.96 1.43 -4.19
N VAL A 94 -10.38 2.66 -4.52
CA VAL A 94 -10.11 3.29 -5.82
C VAL A 94 -8.61 3.47 -6.09
N LEU A 95 -7.84 3.89 -5.10
CA LEU A 95 -6.41 4.13 -5.28
C LEU A 95 -5.66 2.81 -5.41
N ALA A 96 -5.89 1.86 -4.51
CA ALA A 96 -5.23 0.56 -4.52
C ALA A 96 -5.42 -0.19 -5.86
N GLN A 97 -6.65 -0.23 -6.39
CA GLN A 97 -6.96 -0.93 -7.64
C GLN A 97 -6.46 -0.22 -8.90
N THR A 98 -6.04 1.04 -8.78
CA THR A 98 -5.59 1.89 -9.90
C THR A 98 -4.07 2.02 -9.92
N MET A 99 -3.46 2.30 -8.77
CA MET A 99 -2.01 2.49 -8.62
C MET A 99 -1.25 1.17 -8.77
N PHE A 100 -1.87 0.06 -8.36
CA PHE A 100 -1.30 -1.28 -8.49
C PHE A 100 -2.10 -2.12 -9.48
N TYR A 101 -1.38 -2.86 -10.32
CA TYR A 101 -1.97 -3.85 -11.20
C TYR A 101 -1.79 -5.24 -10.61
N VAL A 102 -2.88 -6.00 -10.59
CA VAL A 102 -2.90 -7.42 -10.25
C VAL A 102 -3.77 -8.18 -11.27
N PRO A 103 -3.48 -9.45 -11.57
CA PRO A 103 -4.18 -10.23 -12.58
C PRO A 103 -5.53 -10.78 -12.07
N ALA A 104 -6.35 -9.93 -11.44
CA ALA A 104 -7.72 -10.26 -11.05
C ALA A 104 -8.68 -9.99 -12.22
N GLU A 105 -9.69 -10.84 -12.40
CA GLU A 105 -10.75 -10.63 -13.40
C GLU A 105 -11.48 -9.30 -13.17
N ASN A 106 -11.78 -8.99 -11.91
CA ASN A 106 -12.29 -7.70 -11.47
C ASN A 106 -11.39 -7.16 -10.34
N ARG A 107 -10.67 -6.07 -10.62
CA ARG A 107 -9.75 -5.42 -9.68
C ARG A 107 -10.45 -4.63 -8.56
N GLU A 108 -11.77 -4.51 -8.54
CA GLU A 108 -12.48 -4.01 -7.36
C GLU A 108 -12.54 -5.05 -6.22
N LYS A 109 -12.15 -6.30 -6.49
CA LYS A 109 -12.27 -7.46 -5.58
C LYS A 109 -10.99 -8.30 -5.50
N PHE A 110 -9.82 -7.68 -5.67
CA PHE A 110 -8.53 -8.38 -5.62
C PHE A 110 -8.04 -8.66 -4.21
#